data_AF-A0AAJ0YCV2-F1
#
_entry.id   AF-A0AAJ0YCV2-F1
#
_cell.length_a   1.000
_cell.length_b   1.000
_cell.length_c   1.000
_cell.angle_alpha   90.00
_cell.angle_beta   90.00
_cell.angle_gamma   90.00
#
_symmetry.space_group_name_H-M   'P 1'
#
loop_
_entity.id
_entity.type
_entity.pdbx_description
1 polymer ?
#
loop_
_entity_poly.entity_id
_entity_poly.type
_entity_poly.pdbx_seq_one_letter_code
_entity_poly.pdbx_strand_id
1 'polypeptide(L)'
;MANKTILKWAGSKVRIMDKLIPHLPKTKRLVEPFAGSCAVMMNTEYNEYLIADANQDLISLYLNVVEHTEIMARKEFYAWEETNHRNDYIAIRKLFNSIKVLDKSECDKYIQSARFLYLNRHCFNGLCRYNNSGEFNVPFGTYARVYFPEEEIRQFAEKATNAIIACLEWQDTLSLVDFGDGVYCDPPYMGDEGSFTKYHHTDFTHAHQIELAQALKALNQSQGNPITVSNSIHAKELYADLGFIIHEIDAPRSISANGNRQSAKEIIAVLPEVC
;
A
#
# COMPACT_ATOMS: atom_id res chain seq x y z
N MET A 1 9.21 -18.20 -3.76
CA MET A 1 9.36 -17.30 -2.60
C MET A 1 8.69 -16.00 -2.97
N ALA A 2 7.99 -15.33 -2.04
CA ALA A 2 7.34 -14.06 -2.33
C ALA A 2 8.38 -12.94 -2.53
N ASN A 3 8.20 -12.14 -3.57
CA ASN A 3 8.97 -10.94 -3.86
C ASN A 3 8.73 -9.90 -2.75
N LYS A 4 9.82 -9.28 -2.30
CA LYS A 4 9.78 -8.15 -1.38
C LYS A 4 9.42 -6.87 -2.15
N THR A 5 9.08 -5.82 -1.40
CA THR A 5 8.66 -4.53 -1.94
C THR A 5 9.64 -3.42 -1.57
N ILE A 6 9.58 -2.29 -2.29
CA ILE A 6 10.45 -1.11 -2.10
C ILE A 6 10.30 -0.50 -0.71
N LEU A 7 9.13 -0.60 -0.09
CA LEU A 7 8.83 0.01 1.21
C LEU A 7 8.56 -1.03 2.29
N LYS A 8 8.92 -0.70 3.53
CA LYS A 8 8.27 -1.30 4.70
C LYS A 8 6.88 -0.66 4.80
N TRP A 9 5.82 -1.46 4.84
CA TRP A 9 4.47 -0.92 4.88
C TRP A 9 3.59 -1.70 5.84
N ALA A 10 2.81 -0.98 6.66
CA ALA A 10 1.81 -1.59 7.51
C ALA A 10 0.74 -2.25 6.62
N GLY A 11 0.31 -3.46 6.98
CA GLY A 11 -0.68 -4.20 6.18
C GLY A 11 -0.12 -4.91 4.93
N SER A 12 1.20 -4.83 4.66
CA SER A 12 1.79 -5.50 3.49
C SER A 12 1.47 -7.01 3.42
N LYS A 13 0.97 -7.44 2.25
CA LYS A 13 0.46 -8.80 2.01
C LYS A 13 1.51 -9.84 1.66
N VAL A 14 2.79 -9.46 1.56
CA VAL A 14 3.92 -10.35 1.19
C VAL A 14 3.91 -11.67 1.98
N ARG A 15 3.55 -11.63 3.28
CA ARG A 15 3.58 -12.80 4.17
C ARG A 15 2.39 -13.75 4.04
N ILE A 16 1.34 -13.33 3.35
CA ILE A 16 0.12 -14.13 3.15
C ILE A 16 -0.20 -14.33 1.67
N MET A 17 0.72 -14.03 0.76
CA MET A 17 0.50 -14.19 -0.68
C MET A 17 0.16 -15.63 -1.06
N ASP A 18 0.74 -16.63 -0.39
CA ASP A 18 0.42 -18.04 -0.59
C ASP A 18 -1.05 -18.37 -0.31
N LYS A 19 -1.64 -17.69 0.69
CA LYS A 19 -3.06 -17.80 1.04
C LYS A 19 -3.95 -16.91 0.19
N LEU A 20 -3.45 -15.75 -0.25
CA LEU A 20 -4.23 -14.76 -1.00
C LEU A 20 -4.36 -15.11 -2.50
N ILE A 21 -3.28 -15.55 -3.14
CA ILE A 21 -3.25 -15.86 -4.60
C ILE A 21 -4.40 -16.77 -5.05
N PRO A 22 -4.78 -17.84 -4.34
CA PRO A 22 -5.89 -18.71 -4.74
C PRO A 22 -7.24 -18.00 -4.88
N HIS A 23 -7.41 -16.87 -4.19
CA HIS A 23 -8.67 -16.13 -4.12
C HIS A 23 -8.69 -14.89 -5.01
N LEU A 24 -7.54 -14.46 -5.55
CA LEU A 24 -7.48 -13.29 -6.42
C LEU A 24 -8.22 -13.52 -7.75
N PRO A 25 -8.77 -12.46 -8.37
CA PRO A 25 -9.44 -12.55 -9.65
C PRO A 25 -8.56 -13.13 -10.76
N LYS A 26 -9.10 -13.97 -11.65
CA LYS A 26 -8.36 -14.52 -12.80
C LYS A 26 -8.71 -13.77 -14.08
N THR A 27 -8.29 -12.51 -14.14
CA THR A 27 -8.63 -11.56 -15.20
C THR A 27 -7.38 -11.11 -15.96
N LYS A 28 -7.57 -10.37 -17.06
CA LYS A 28 -6.45 -9.78 -17.81
C LYS A 28 -5.79 -8.64 -17.01
N ARG A 29 -6.60 -7.75 -16.44
CA ARG A 29 -6.17 -6.58 -15.68
C ARG A 29 -6.61 -6.69 -14.22
N LEU A 30 -5.72 -6.32 -13.31
CA LEU A 30 -6.00 -6.19 -11.88
C LEU A 30 -6.01 -4.73 -11.47
N VAL A 31 -7.07 -4.31 -10.78
CA VAL A 31 -7.21 -2.97 -10.20
C VAL A 31 -7.00 -3.06 -8.68
N GLU A 32 -6.06 -2.28 -8.16
CA GLU A 32 -5.73 -2.18 -6.73
C GLU A 32 -5.96 -0.74 -6.22
N PRO A 33 -7.15 -0.42 -5.65
CA PRO A 33 -7.45 0.92 -5.12
C PRO A 33 -6.70 1.32 -3.85
N PHE A 34 -6.05 0.35 -3.20
CA PHE A 34 -5.29 0.52 -1.97
C PHE A 34 -3.92 -0.16 -2.12
N ALA A 35 -3.12 0.32 -3.07
CA ALA A 35 -1.91 -0.36 -3.49
C ALA A 35 -0.89 -0.52 -2.35
N GLY A 36 -0.77 0.47 -1.45
CA GLY A 36 0.20 0.44 -0.36
C GLY A 36 1.60 0.12 -0.86
N SER A 37 2.23 -0.95 -0.36
CA SER A 37 3.56 -1.39 -0.84
C SER A 37 3.59 -2.07 -2.23
N CYS A 38 2.46 -2.17 -2.92
CA CYS A 38 2.28 -2.95 -4.16
C CYS A 38 2.64 -4.44 -3.99
N ALA A 39 2.35 -5.01 -2.81
CA ALA A 39 2.73 -6.39 -2.52
C ALA A 39 2.05 -7.39 -3.45
N VAL A 40 0.78 -7.15 -3.82
CA VAL A 40 0.01 -8.05 -4.69
C VAL A 40 0.50 -7.93 -6.14
N MET A 41 0.59 -6.72 -6.71
CA MET A 41 1.24 -6.51 -8.01
C MET A 41 2.60 -7.22 -8.09
N MET A 42 3.50 -7.00 -7.12
CA MET A 42 4.85 -7.59 -7.15
C MET A 42 4.89 -9.12 -7.06
N ASN A 43 3.78 -9.78 -6.66
CA ASN A 43 3.71 -11.22 -6.44
C ASN A 43 2.65 -11.94 -7.31
N THR A 44 2.12 -11.28 -8.34
CA THR A 44 1.14 -11.83 -9.28
C THR A 44 1.58 -11.55 -10.72
N GLU A 45 1.01 -12.20 -11.72
CA GLU A 45 1.41 -12.03 -13.13
C GLU A 45 0.19 -11.72 -14.01
N TYR A 46 -0.44 -10.57 -13.78
CA TYR A 46 -1.49 -10.04 -14.66
C TYR A 46 -0.85 -9.37 -15.88
N ASN A 47 -1.59 -9.30 -16.98
CA ASN A 47 -1.12 -8.63 -18.19
C ASN A 47 -1.02 -7.11 -17.99
N GLU A 48 -1.95 -6.54 -17.23
CA GLU A 48 -2.07 -5.10 -17.00
C GLU A 48 -2.45 -4.87 -15.53
N TYR A 49 -2.03 -3.73 -14.98
CA TYR A 49 -2.41 -3.29 -13.64
C TYR A 49 -2.93 -1.85 -13.66
N LEU A 50 -3.87 -1.55 -12.78
CA LEU A 50 -4.15 -0.19 -12.34
C LEU A 50 -3.91 -0.15 -10.83
N ILE A 51 -2.80 0.48 -10.41
CA ILE A 51 -2.50 0.66 -9.00
C ILE A 51 -2.78 2.10 -8.59
N ALA A 52 -3.53 2.27 -7.50
CA ALA A 52 -3.83 3.57 -6.95
C ALA A 52 -3.73 3.58 -5.43
N ASP A 53 -3.46 4.77 -4.90
CA ASP A 53 -3.46 5.03 -3.47
C ASP A 53 -3.71 6.54 -3.26
N ALA A 54 -4.38 6.89 -2.16
CA ALA A 54 -4.61 8.29 -1.80
C ALA A 54 -3.33 9.00 -1.31
N ASN A 55 -2.28 8.25 -0.97
CA ASN A 55 -1.02 8.83 -0.51
C ASN A 55 -0.17 9.37 -1.67
N GLN A 56 -0.17 10.70 -1.83
CA GLN A 56 0.62 11.39 -2.83
C GLN A 56 2.13 11.10 -2.74
N ASP A 57 2.73 11.00 -1.54
CA ASP A 57 4.17 10.73 -1.41
C ASP A 57 4.52 9.32 -1.88
N LEU A 58 3.63 8.36 -1.61
CA LEU A 58 3.74 6.97 -2.07
C LEU A 58 3.67 6.88 -3.59
N ILE A 59 2.64 7.47 -4.19
CA ILE A 59 2.48 7.43 -5.65
C ILE A 59 3.58 8.22 -6.35
N SER A 60 3.99 9.36 -5.79
CA SER A 60 5.13 10.11 -6.31
C SER A 60 6.41 9.26 -6.29
N LEU A 61 6.66 8.50 -5.22
CA LEU A 61 7.78 7.57 -5.19
C LEU A 61 7.72 6.57 -6.33
N TYR A 62 6.58 5.91 -6.56
CA TYR A 62 6.46 4.91 -7.61
C TYR A 62 6.66 5.49 -9.01
N LEU A 63 6.05 6.64 -9.31
CA LEU A 63 6.26 7.33 -10.59
C LEU A 63 7.74 7.69 -10.80
N ASN A 64 8.41 8.22 -9.79
CA ASN A 64 9.84 8.57 -9.89
C ASN A 64 10.75 7.34 -9.96
N VAL A 65 10.36 6.21 -9.37
CA VAL A 65 11.09 4.94 -9.52
C VAL A 65 11.04 4.45 -10.96
N VAL A 66 9.88 4.58 -11.63
CA VAL A 66 9.73 4.21 -13.04
C VAL A 66 10.49 5.17 -13.95
N GLU A 67 10.36 6.48 -13.71
CA GLU A 67 10.97 7.52 -14.58
C GLU A 67 12.49 7.64 -14.39
N HIS A 68 12.99 7.43 -13.17
CA HIS A 68 14.38 7.66 -12.80
C HIS A 68 15.03 6.44 -12.13
N THR A 69 14.72 5.23 -12.62
CA THR A 69 15.15 3.96 -12.00
C THR A 69 16.63 3.92 -11.65
N GLU A 70 17.51 4.29 -12.58
CA GLU A 70 18.96 4.25 -12.35
C GLU A 70 19.45 5.23 -11.27
N ILE A 71 18.77 6.35 -11.08
CA ILE A 71 19.11 7.30 -10.01
C ILE A 71 18.55 6.76 -8.69
N MET A 72 17.29 6.35 -8.69
CA MET A 72 16.58 5.89 -7.49
C MET A 72 17.17 4.59 -6.93
N ALA A 73 17.76 3.75 -7.76
CA ALA A 73 18.42 2.48 -7.41
C ALA A 73 19.89 2.63 -6.98
N ARG A 74 20.42 3.85 -6.86
CA ARG A 74 21.82 4.09 -6.42
C ARG A 74 21.88 4.54 -4.97
N LYS A 75 22.38 3.69 -4.08
CA LYS A 75 22.48 4.00 -2.64
C LYS A 75 23.30 5.27 -2.35
N GLU A 76 24.29 5.60 -3.18
CA GLU A 76 25.15 6.77 -3.03
C GLU A 76 24.36 8.08 -3.18
N PHE A 77 23.29 8.06 -3.99
CA PHE A 77 22.41 9.21 -4.15
C PHE A 77 21.76 9.66 -2.83
N TYR A 78 21.59 8.71 -1.90
CA TYR A 78 20.99 8.94 -0.59
C TYR A 78 22.03 9.17 0.51
N ALA A 79 23.34 9.06 0.21
CA ALA A 79 24.39 8.89 1.22
C ALA A 79 24.04 7.78 2.23
N TRP A 80 23.53 6.65 1.73
CA TRP A 80 22.86 5.62 2.55
C TRP A 80 23.76 4.96 3.60
N GLU A 81 25.06 4.85 3.33
CA GLU A 81 26.01 4.23 4.26
C GLU A 81 26.51 5.25 5.30
N GLU A 82 26.55 6.53 4.94
CA GLU A 82 27.00 7.63 5.79
C GLU A 82 25.90 8.14 6.73
N THR A 83 24.63 7.94 6.36
CA THR A 83 23.47 8.51 7.05
C THR A 83 22.62 7.44 7.73
N ASN A 84 22.97 7.07 8.96
CA ASN A 84 22.14 6.23 9.84
C ASN A 84 22.20 6.70 11.29
N HIS A 85 22.23 8.03 11.49
CA HIS A 85 22.22 8.64 12.82
C HIS A 85 20.97 9.49 13.02
N ARG A 86 20.61 9.65 14.31
CA ARG A 86 19.40 10.39 14.70
C ARG A 86 19.39 11.83 14.15
N ASN A 87 20.54 12.50 14.12
CA ASN A 87 20.64 13.88 13.65
C ASN A 87 20.40 13.98 12.12
N ASP A 88 20.99 13.07 11.35
CA ASP A 88 20.80 12.98 9.89
C ASP A 88 19.31 12.75 9.58
N TYR A 89 18.70 11.79 10.28
CA TYR A 89 17.27 11.51 10.14
C TYR A 89 16.39 12.72 10.44
N ILE A 90 16.66 13.45 11.54
CA ILE A 90 15.89 14.65 11.90
C ILE A 90 16.06 15.74 10.84
N ALA A 91 17.27 15.93 10.31
CA ALA A 91 17.54 16.91 9.27
C ALA A 91 16.80 16.56 7.97
N ILE A 92 16.89 15.32 7.52
CA ILE A 92 16.19 14.83 6.32
C ILE A 92 14.67 14.93 6.49
N ARG A 93 14.14 14.57 7.67
CA ARG A 93 12.70 14.71 7.97
C ARG A 93 12.25 16.17 7.93
N LYS A 94 13.06 17.09 8.46
CA LYS A 94 12.77 18.54 8.41
C LYS A 94 12.74 19.03 6.96
N LEU A 95 13.71 18.61 6.14
CA LEU A 95 13.74 18.95 4.71
C LEU A 95 12.53 18.40 3.97
N PHE A 96 12.17 17.14 4.22
CA PHE A 96 10.99 16.50 3.65
C PHE A 96 9.71 17.29 3.95
N ASN A 97 9.52 17.71 5.21
CA ASN A 97 8.34 18.48 5.65
C ASN A 97 8.36 19.95 5.18
N SER A 98 9.54 20.54 4.94
CA SER A 98 9.64 21.96 4.56
C SER A 98 9.27 22.26 3.10
N ILE A 99 9.31 21.25 2.22
CA ILE A 99 9.08 21.44 0.79
C ILE A 99 7.66 20.97 0.44
N LYS A 100 6.73 21.93 0.29
CA LYS A 100 5.38 21.64 -0.19
C LYS A 100 5.38 21.42 -1.71
N VAL A 101 4.53 20.50 -2.18
CA VAL A 101 4.48 20.01 -3.58
C VAL A 101 4.23 21.12 -4.62
N LEU A 102 3.59 22.22 -4.22
CA LEU A 102 3.04 23.22 -5.13
C LEU A 102 4.07 24.15 -5.83
N ASP A 103 5.35 24.11 -5.43
CA ASP A 103 6.42 24.95 -6.00
C ASP A 103 7.58 24.14 -6.64
N LYS A 104 7.35 22.87 -7.01
CA LYS A 104 8.43 21.94 -7.36
C LYS A 104 8.85 22.01 -8.84
N SER A 105 10.15 22.16 -9.07
CA SER A 105 10.79 21.72 -10.32
C SER A 105 10.81 20.19 -10.41
N GLU A 106 11.07 19.61 -11.58
CA GLU A 106 11.24 18.14 -11.72
C GLU A 106 12.33 17.60 -10.77
N CYS A 107 13.42 18.35 -10.57
CA CYS A 107 14.46 17.99 -9.60
C CYS A 107 13.93 17.82 -8.17
N ASP A 108 12.97 18.64 -7.76
CA ASP A 108 12.42 18.58 -6.40
C ASP A 108 11.50 17.38 -6.18
N LYS A 109 10.96 16.78 -7.26
CA LYS A 109 10.07 15.62 -7.18
C LYS A 109 10.81 14.34 -6.81
N TYR A 110 11.84 13.95 -7.57
CA TYR A 110 12.58 12.72 -7.26
C TYR A 110 13.41 12.85 -5.98
N ILE A 111 13.91 14.04 -5.63
CA ILE A 111 14.57 14.28 -4.33
C ILE A 111 13.60 14.04 -3.17
N GLN A 112 12.34 14.47 -3.29
CA GLN A 112 11.33 14.23 -2.24
C GLN A 112 10.94 12.75 -2.15
N SER A 113 10.80 12.07 -3.28
CA SER A 113 10.61 10.60 -3.33
C SER A 113 11.77 9.85 -2.67
N ALA A 114 13.01 10.29 -2.91
CA ALA A 114 14.19 9.72 -2.29
C ALA A 114 14.23 9.95 -0.77
N ARG A 115 13.88 11.14 -0.30
CA ARG A 115 13.71 11.43 1.13
C ARG A 115 12.61 10.57 1.75
N PHE A 116 11.49 10.37 1.06
CA PHE A 116 10.42 9.50 1.54
C PHE A 116 10.88 8.05 1.72
N LEU A 117 11.59 7.49 0.72
CA LEU A 117 12.18 6.15 0.82
C LEU A 117 13.18 6.04 1.97
N TYR A 118 14.08 7.02 2.10
CA TYR A 118 15.03 7.08 3.21
C TYR A 118 14.29 7.08 4.55
N LEU A 119 13.31 7.97 4.73
CA LEU A 119 12.54 8.06 5.97
C LEU A 119 11.82 6.75 6.28
N ASN A 120 11.17 6.13 5.30
CA ASN A 120 10.48 4.85 5.50
C ASN A 120 11.44 3.74 5.98
N ARG A 121 12.64 3.63 5.41
CA ARG A 121 13.58 2.57 5.78
C ARG A 121 14.24 2.81 7.14
N HIS A 122 14.44 4.07 7.51
CA HIS A 122 15.12 4.51 8.73
C HIS A 122 14.18 4.83 9.91
N CYS A 123 12.86 4.98 9.69
CA CYS A 123 11.92 5.31 10.76
C CYS A 123 11.52 4.09 11.60
N PHE A 124 10.93 4.35 12.77
CA PHE A 124 10.39 3.32 13.65
C PHE A 124 9.38 2.42 12.91
N ASN A 125 9.69 1.13 12.83
CA ASN A 125 8.90 0.07 12.20
C ASN A 125 8.48 0.30 10.74
N GLY A 126 9.08 1.26 10.02
CA GLY A 126 8.66 1.56 8.66
C GLY A 126 7.25 2.12 8.54
N LEU A 127 6.77 2.78 9.60
CA LEU A 127 5.46 3.43 9.58
C LEU A 127 5.45 4.61 8.60
N CYS A 128 4.31 4.81 7.96
CA CYS A 128 3.97 6.03 7.24
C CYS A 128 2.91 6.76 8.07
N ARG A 129 3.24 7.92 8.64
CA ARG A 129 2.31 8.68 9.49
C ARG A 129 2.59 10.18 9.41
N TYR A 130 1.50 10.93 9.27
CA TYR A 130 1.49 12.37 9.18
C TYR A 130 0.72 12.97 10.36
N ASN A 131 1.05 14.19 10.76
CA ASN A 131 0.22 14.96 11.70
C ASN A 131 -0.92 15.66 10.96
N ASN A 132 -1.81 16.36 11.70
CA ASN A 132 -2.92 17.10 11.11
C ASN A 132 -2.47 18.23 10.16
N SER A 133 -1.20 18.66 10.21
CA SER A 133 -0.60 19.65 9.32
C SER A 133 0.03 19.03 8.07
N GLY A 134 0.02 17.70 7.96
CA GLY A 134 0.57 16.93 6.83
C GLY A 134 2.05 16.72 6.86
N GLU A 135 2.66 16.88 8.03
CA GLU A 135 4.07 16.66 8.21
C GLU A 135 4.32 15.23 8.68
N PHE A 136 5.27 14.56 8.03
CA PHE A 136 5.73 13.25 8.45
C PHE A 136 6.33 13.32 9.86
N ASN A 137 5.79 12.52 10.78
CA ASN A 137 6.07 12.65 12.22
C ASN A 137 6.55 11.35 12.90
N VAL A 138 6.97 10.35 12.13
CA VAL A 138 7.48 9.09 12.68
C VAL A 138 8.89 9.31 13.27
N PRO A 139 9.19 8.80 14.47
CA PRO A 139 10.53 8.92 15.07
C PRO A 139 11.57 8.04 14.36
N PHE A 140 12.84 8.34 14.59
CA PHE A 140 13.97 7.54 14.09
C PHE A 140 13.89 6.11 14.64
N GLY A 141 14.08 5.12 13.75
CA GLY A 141 14.22 3.72 14.11
C GLY A 141 15.68 3.40 14.37
N THR A 142 15.97 2.84 15.54
CA THR A 142 17.32 2.47 15.95
C THR A 142 17.72 1.12 15.33
N TYR A 143 18.08 1.11 14.04
CA TYR A 143 18.56 -0.08 13.34
C TYR A 143 20.08 -0.09 13.24
N ALA A 144 20.71 -1.24 13.52
CA ALA A 144 22.17 -1.39 13.37
C ALA A 144 22.62 -1.25 11.91
N ARG A 145 21.81 -1.72 10.96
CA ARG A 145 22.00 -1.57 9.52
C ARG A 145 20.65 -1.43 8.85
N VAL A 146 20.56 -0.51 7.88
CA VAL A 146 19.35 -0.30 7.10
C VAL A 146 19.54 -0.86 5.69
N TYR A 147 18.68 -1.80 5.31
CA TYR A 147 18.69 -2.41 3.98
C TYR A 147 18.24 -1.39 2.92
N PHE A 148 19.05 -1.24 1.87
CA PHE A 148 18.69 -0.46 0.68
C PHE A 148 18.05 -1.37 -0.38
N PRO A 149 16.83 -1.08 -0.86
CA PRO A 149 16.06 -1.96 -1.73
C PRO A 149 16.39 -1.78 -3.21
N GLU A 150 17.66 -1.91 -3.60
CA GLU A 150 18.10 -1.71 -4.99
C GLU A 150 17.39 -2.66 -5.96
N GLU A 151 17.40 -3.95 -5.65
CA GLU A 151 16.79 -4.98 -6.50
C GLU A 151 15.27 -4.79 -6.59
N GLU A 152 14.60 -4.50 -5.46
CA GLU A 152 13.16 -4.27 -5.45
C GLU A 152 12.76 -3.01 -6.24
N ILE A 153 13.61 -1.98 -6.30
CA ILE A 153 13.39 -0.78 -7.14
C ILE A 153 13.43 -1.16 -8.62
N ARG A 154 14.43 -1.93 -9.03
CA ARG A 154 14.60 -2.37 -10.44
C ARG A 154 13.46 -3.28 -10.87
N GLN A 155 13.11 -4.26 -10.05
CA GLN A 155 11.99 -5.17 -10.31
C GLN A 155 10.64 -4.44 -10.39
N PHE A 156 10.41 -3.46 -9.52
CA PHE A 156 9.20 -2.65 -9.59
C PHE A 156 9.14 -1.84 -10.88
N ALA A 157 10.24 -1.19 -11.27
CA ALA A 157 10.29 -0.40 -12.50
C ALA A 157 10.03 -1.25 -13.74
N GLU A 158 10.60 -2.46 -13.81
CA GLU A 158 10.32 -3.43 -14.87
C GLU A 158 8.84 -3.83 -14.89
N LYS A 159 8.27 -4.19 -13.74
CA LYS A 159 6.87 -4.64 -13.66
C LYS A 159 5.87 -3.52 -13.97
N ALA A 160 6.19 -2.30 -13.56
CA ALA A 160 5.35 -1.13 -13.72
C ALA A 160 5.20 -0.66 -15.18
N THR A 161 5.98 -1.19 -16.14
CA THR A 161 5.77 -0.88 -17.56
C THR A 161 4.38 -1.29 -18.05
N ASN A 162 3.76 -2.26 -17.39
CA ASN A 162 2.39 -2.73 -17.66
C ASN A 162 1.37 -2.21 -16.64
N ALA A 163 1.70 -1.16 -15.89
CA ALA A 163 0.85 -0.61 -14.84
C ALA A 163 0.50 0.86 -15.12
N ILE A 164 -0.77 1.21 -14.93
CA ILE A 164 -1.18 2.59 -14.69
C ILE A 164 -1.00 2.85 -13.19
N ILE A 165 -0.29 3.92 -12.85
CA ILE A 165 -0.03 4.34 -11.47
C ILE A 165 -0.71 5.69 -11.24
N ALA A 166 -1.64 5.77 -10.29
CA ALA A 166 -2.44 6.96 -10.08
C ALA A 166 -2.57 7.34 -8.60
N CYS A 167 -2.56 8.65 -8.31
CA CYS A 167 -2.86 9.17 -6.98
C CYS A 167 -4.34 9.51 -6.94
N LEU A 168 -5.15 8.56 -6.47
CA LEU A 168 -6.60 8.64 -6.47
C LEU A 168 -7.14 8.08 -5.16
N GLU A 169 -8.28 8.62 -4.73
CA GLU A 169 -9.08 7.97 -3.71
C GLU A 169 -9.70 6.68 -4.29
N TRP A 170 -10.16 5.80 -3.40
CA TRP A 170 -10.68 4.49 -3.84
C TRP A 170 -11.93 4.62 -4.71
N GLN A 171 -12.79 5.61 -4.46
CA GLN A 171 -14.00 5.87 -5.26
C GLN A 171 -13.63 6.21 -6.71
N ASP A 172 -12.68 7.11 -6.89
CA ASP A 172 -12.22 7.53 -8.21
C ASP A 172 -11.52 6.37 -8.92
N THR A 173 -10.76 5.55 -8.19
CA THR A 173 -10.15 4.34 -8.76
C THR A 173 -11.20 3.35 -9.24
N LEU A 174 -12.26 3.10 -8.46
CA LEU A 174 -13.35 2.20 -8.87
C LEU A 174 -14.13 2.73 -10.08
N SER A 175 -14.14 4.04 -10.32
CA SER A 175 -14.75 4.63 -11.52
C SER A 175 -13.98 4.33 -12.82
N LEU A 176 -12.72 3.90 -12.70
CA LEU A 176 -11.85 3.52 -13.82
C LEU A 176 -11.85 2.00 -14.08
N VAL A 177 -12.64 1.23 -13.32
CA VAL A 177 -12.80 -0.21 -13.55
C VAL A 177 -13.63 -0.42 -14.81
N ASP A 178 -13.07 -1.21 -15.73
CA ASP A 178 -13.73 -1.61 -16.98
C ASP A 178 -14.34 -3.02 -16.85
N PHE A 179 -15.23 -3.35 -17.79
CA PHE A 179 -15.80 -4.69 -17.90
C PHE A 179 -14.69 -5.75 -18.04
N GLY A 180 -14.76 -6.80 -17.21
CA GLY A 180 -13.80 -7.91 -17.21
C GLY A 180 -12.53 -7.68 -16.39
N ASP A 181 -12.38 -6.51 -15.76
CA ASP A 181 -11.33 -6.28 -14.76
C ASP A 181 -11.58 -7.10 -13.49
N GLY A 182 -10.48 -7.49 -12.85
CA GLY A 182 -10.50 -8.00 -11.48
C GLY A 182 -10.17 -6.88 -10.51
N VAL A 183 -10.87 -6.82 -9.37
CA VAL A 183 -10.60 -5.81 -8.33
C VAL A 183 -10.08 -6.49 -7.07
N TYR A 184 -8.94 -6.01 -6.56
CA TYR A 184 -8.42 -6.39 -5.25
C TYR A 184 -8.34 -5.16 -4.33
N CYS A 185 -9.05 -5.23 -3.20
CA CYS A 185 -9.06 -4.16 -2.19
C CYS A 185 -8.40 -4.62 -0.89
N ASP A 186 -7.48 -3.79 -0.39
CA ASP A 186 -6.85 -3.96 0.92
C ASP A 186 -6.95 -2.65 1.74
N PRO A 187 -8.18 -2.24 2.10
CA PRO A 187 -8.40 -0.99 2.82
C PRO A 187 -7.73 -1.04 4.20
N PRO A 188 -7.51 0.12 4.84
CA PRO A 188 -7.20 0.14 6.27
C PRO A 188 -8.21 -0.72 7.04
N TYR A 189 -7.73 -1.62 7.90
CA TYR A 189 -8.60 -2.63 8.50
C TYR A 189 -9.65 -2.04 9.43
N MET A 190 -10.85 -2.61 9.36
CA MET A 190 -11.92 -2.39 10.32
C MET A 190 -11.45 -2.89 11.70
N GLY A 191 -11.61 -2.08 12.74
CA GLY A 191 -11.41 -2.54 14.10
C GLY A 191 -12.75 -2.74 14.84
N ASP A 192 -12.68 -2.94 16.15
CA ASP A 192 -13.86 -2.90 17.03
C ASP A 192 -14.62 -1.57 16.86
N GLU A 193 -15.93 -1.57 17.10
CA GLU A 193 -16.73 -0.35 17.15
C GLU A 193 -16.07 0.69 18.09
N GLY A 194 -15.66 1.83 17.52
CA GLY A 194 -14.95 2.89 18.25
C GLY A 194 -13.42 2.84 18.23
N SER A 195 -12.80 1.85 17.57
CA SER A 195 -11.35 1.82 17.33
C SER A 195 -10.99 2.49 16.00
N PHE A 196 -10.06 3.46 16.04
CA PHE A 196 -9.67 4.27 14.88
C PHE A 196 -8.23 3.95 14.45
N THR A 197 -8.05 3.53 13.20
CA THR A 197 -6.73 3.27 12.59
C THR A 197 -6.30 4.48 11.76
N LYS A 198 -5.40 5.31 12.32
CA LYS A 198 -4.90 6.52 11.65
C LYS A 198 -3.71 6.22 10.73
N TYR A 199 -3.94 6.14 9.42
CA TYR A 199 -2.86 5.99 8.43
C TYR A 199 -2.78 7.12 7.39
N HIS A 200 -3.77 8.00 7.26
CA HIS A 200 -3.75 9.16 6.34
C HIS A 200 -4.47 10.39 6.93
N HIS A 201 -4.44 11.51 6.19
CA HIS A 201 -5.10 12.77 6.56
C HIS A 201 -6.61 12.64 6.79
N THR A 202 -7.23 11.67 6.13
CA THR A 202 -8.63 11.26 6.25
C THR A 202 -8.67 9.89 6.93
N ASP A 203 -9.36 9.81 8.08
CA ASP A 203 -9.56 8.55 8.78
C ASP A 203 -10.44 7.61 7.93
N PHE A 204 -10.02 6.36 7.70
CA PHE A 204 -10.86 5.36 7.02
C PHE A 204 -11.86 4.79 8.03
N THR A 205 -13.02 5.44 8.12
CA THR A 205 -14.03 5.19 9.15
C THR A 205 -14.83 3.91 8.90
N HIS A 206 -15.62 3.50 9.90
CA HIS A 206 -16.60 2.42 9.73
C HIS A 206 -17.62 2.73 8.60
N ALA A 207 -18.01 4.00 8.42
CA ALA A 207 -18.87 4.39 7.31
C ALA A 207 -18.19 4.16 5.96
N HIS A 208 -16.90 4.52 5.83
CA HIS A 208 -16.13 4.25 4.61
C HIS A 208 -15.97 2.75 4.33
N GLN A 209 -15.89 1.89 5.36
CA GLN A 209 -15.90 0.43 5.18
C GLN A 209 -17.22 -0.05 4.53
N ILE A 210 -18.35 0.44 5.04
CA ILE A 210 -19.68 0.11 4.51
C ILE A 210 -19.81 0.61 3.07
N GLU A 211 -19.44 1.87 2.81
CA GLU A 211 -19.49 2.48 1.48
C GLU A 211 -18.64 1.70 0.47
N LEU A 212 -17.41 1.32 0.84
CA LEU A 212 -16.55 0.50 -0.01
C LEU A 212 -17.19 -0.86 -0.32
N ALA A 213 -17.68 -1.57 0.71
CA ALA A 213 -18.28 -2.89 0.53
C ALA A 213 -19.53 -2.85 -0.37
N GLN A 214 -20.36 -1.81 -0.22
CA GLN A 214 -21.54 -1.57 -1.06
C GLN A 214 -21.16 -1.21 -2.49
N ALA A 215 -20.16 -0.34 -2.69
CA ALA A 215 -19.67 0.03 -4.02
C ALA A 215 -19.11 -1.19 -4.77
N LEU A 216 -18.33 -2.02 -4.09
CA LEU A 216 -17.81 -3.28 -4.65
C LEU A 216 -18.97 -4.22 -5.02
N LYS A 217 -19.96 -4.40 -4.13
CA LYS A 217 -21.12 -5.23 -4.46
C LYS A 217 -21.88 -4.71 -5.69
N ALA A 218 -22.09 -3.39 -5.77
CA ALA A 218 -22.77 -2.77 -6.90
C ALA A 218 -21.99 -2.94 -8.22
N LEU A 219 -20.66 -2.84 -8.17
CA LEU A 219 -19.78 -3.06 -9.32
C LEU A 219 -19.89 -4.51 -9.83
N ASN A 220 -19.80 -5.49 -8.92
CA ASN A 220 -19.99 -6.90 -9.26
C ASN A 220 -21.39 -7.18 -9.83
N GLN A 221 -22.45 -6.60 -9.26
CA GLN A 221 -23.82 -6.82 -9.75
C GLN A 221 -24.12 -6.17 -11.10
N SER A 222 -23.53 -5.01 -11.37
CA SER A 222 -23.82 -4.24 -12.58
C SER A 222 -22.98 -4.67 -13.78
N GLN A 223 -21.74 -5.11 -13.55
CA GLN A 223 -20.77 -5.40 -14.61
C GLN A 223 -20.20 -6.82 -14.56
N GLY A 224 -20.47 -7.58 -13.50
CA GLY A 224 -19.94 -8.93 -13.33
C GLY A 224 -18.49 -8.99 -12.85
N ASN A 225 -17.81 -7.86 -12.58
CA ASN A 225 -16.40 -7.86 -12.20
C ASN A 225 -16.14 -8.74 -10.97
N PRO A 226 -15.18 -9.69 -11.00
CA PRO A 226 -14.76 -10.44 -9.83
C PRO A 226 -14.00 -9.56 -8.83
N ILE A 227 -14.30 -9.73 -7.54
CA ILE A 227 -13.80 -8.88 -6.46
C ILE A 227 -13.19 -9.72 -5.34
N THR A 228 -12.05 -9.29 -4.83
CA THR A 228 -11.43 -9.84 -3.63
C THR A 228 -11.09 -8.72 -2.65
N VAL A 229 -11.40 -8.92 -1.38
CA VAL A 229 -11.10 -7.97 -0.31
C VAL A 229 -10.36 -8.67 0.82
N SER A 230 -9.24 -8.09 1.26
CA SER A 230 -8.63 -8.46 2.54
C SER A 230 -9.09 -7.53 3.65
N ASN A 231 -9.46 -8.05 4.82
CA ASN A 231 -9.79 -7.22 5.98
C ASN A 231 -9.57 -7.96 7.30
N SER A 232 -9.82 -7.31 8.43
CA SER A 232 -9.86 -7.97 9.73
C SER A 232 -11.09 -8.87 9.88
N ILE A 233 -11.08 -9.71 10.93
CA ILE A 233 -12.24 -10.54 11.29
C ILE A 233 -13.50 -9.73 11.61
N HIS A 234 -13.39 -8.45 11.99
CA HIS A 234 -14.53 -7.60 12.34
C HIS A 234 -15.41 -7.28 11.13
N ALA A 235 -14.83 -7.23 9.92
CA ALA A 235 -15.58 -6.97 8.70
C ALA A 235 -16.32 -8.22 8.17
N LYS A 236 -16.22 -9.37 8.85
CA LYS A 236 -16.79 -10.64 8.38
C LYS A 236 -18.29 -10.55 8.11
N GLU A 237 -19.06 -10.02 9.07
CA GLU A 237 -20.51 -9.92 8.95
C GLU A 237 -20.90 -8.96 7.81
N LEU A 238 -20.24 -7.79 7.74
CA LEU A 238 -20.45 -6.82 6.65
C LEU A 238 -20.32 -7.47 5.26
N TYR A 239 -19.24 -8.19 5.00
CA TYR A 239 -19.02 -8.81 3.70
C TYR A 239 -19.92 -10.05 3.48
N ALA A 240 -20.17 -10.85 4.52
CA ALA A 240 -21.07 -12.02 4.43
C ALA A 240 -22.51 -11.61 4.09
N ASP A 241 -23.03 -10.56 4.72
CA ASP A 241 -24.39 -10.05 4.48
C ASP A 241 -24.58 -9.50 3.06
N LEU A 242 -23.49 -9.01 2.45
CA LEU A 242 -23.47 -8.60 1.04
C LEU A 242 -23.25 -9.76 0.05
N GLY A 243 -23.18 -10.99 0.56
CA GLY A 243 -23.08 -12.22 -0.23
C GLY A 243 -21.67 -12.55 -0.70
N PHE A 244 -20.63 -12.00 -0.07
CA PHE A 244 -19.25 -12.43 -0.34
C PHE A 244 -19.01 -13.82 0.28
N ILE A 245 -18.22 -14.65 -0.41
CA ILE A 245 -17.67 -15.89 0.14
C ILE A 245 -16.52 -15.52 1.06
N ILE A 246 -16.61 -15.90 2.34
CA ILE A 246 -15.61 -15.55 3.36
C ILE A 246 -14.64 -16.71 3.60
N HIS A 247 -13.35 -16.40 3.51
CA HIS A 247 -12.26 -17.29 3.87
C HIS A 247 -11.50 -16.69 5.07
N GLU A 248 -11.54 -17.36 6.22
CA GLU A 248 -10.73 -16.96 7.38
C GLU A 248 -9.30 -17.49 7.23
N ILE A 249 -8.32 -16.65 7.54
CA ILE A 249 -6.90 -17.01 7.52
C ILE A 249 -6.20 -16.55 8.80
N ASP A 250 -5.19 -17.33 9.22
CA ASP A 250 -4.22 -16.88 10.20
C ASP A 250 -3.13 -16.04 9.53
N ALA A 251 -3.04 -14.77 9.91
CA ALA A 251 -2.01 -13.86 9.43
C ALA A 251 -0.96 -13.57 10.54
N PRO A 252 0.34 -13.60 10.21
CA PRO A 252 1.37 -13.25 11.18
C PRO A 252 1.35 -11.74 11.46
N ARG A 253 1.13 -11.32 12.72
CA ARG A 253 1.17 -9.90 13.09
C ARG A 253 2.53 -9.26 12.70
N SER A 254 2.48 -8.20 11.91
CA SER A 254 3.64 -7.46 11.43
C SER A 254 4.22 -6.50 12.49
N ILE A 255 3.40 -6.02 13.43
CA ILE A 255 3.77 -5.03 14.46
C ILE A 255 3.09 -5.39 15.78
N SER A 256 3.87 -5.62 16.85
CA SER A 256 3.37 -5.71 18.22
C SER A 256 4.05 -4.66 19.10
N ALA A 257 3.29 -3.84 19.81
CA ALA A 257 3.85 -2.93 20.82
C ALA A 257 4.46 -3.69 22.02
N ASN A 258 3.95 -4.90 22.32
CA ASN A 258 4.24 -5.63 23.56
C ASN A 258 4.99 -6.97 23.36
N GLY A 259 5.63 -7.18 22.20
CA GLY A 259 6.44 -8.39 21.93
C GLY A 259 5.67 -9.71 21.76
N ASN A 260 4.35 -9.73 21.97
CA ASN A 260 3.53 -10.93 21.83
C ASN A 260 3.11 -11.12 20.36
N ARG A 261 3.78 -12.04 19.66
CA ARG A 261 3.62 -12.34 18.22
C ARG A 261 2.60 -13.47 17.98
N GLN A 262 1.41 -13.35 18.53
CA GLN A 262 0.31 -14.28 18.19
C GLN A 262 -0.27 -13.89 16.82
N SER A 263 -0.66 -14.90 16.03
CA SER A 263 -1.37 -14.69 14.76
C SER A 263 -2.68 -13.94 15.01
N ALA A 264 -3.05 -13.07 14.07
CA ALA A 264 -4.38 -12.48 14.04
C ALA A 264 -5.22 -13.23 13.02
N LYS A 265 -6.51 -13.39 13.30
CA LYS A 265 -7.47 -13.82 12.29
C LYS A 265 -7.78 -12.65 11.36
N GLU A 266 -7.63 -12.88 10.07
CA GLU A 266 -8.03 -11.99 8.99
C GLU A 266 -9.03 -12.71 8.09
N ILE A 267 -9.72 -11.95 7.23
CA ILE A 267 -10.60 -12.51 6.21
C ILE A 267 -10.09 -12.16 4.81
N ILE A 268 -10.34 -13.08 3.89
CA ILE A 268 -10.39 -12.83 2.45
C ILE A 268 -11.84 -13.02 2.03
N ALA A 269 -12.48 -11.95 1.58
CA ALA A 269 -13.86 -11.95 1.10
C ALA A 269 -13.88 -11.89 -0.43
N VAL A 270 -14.63 -12.79 -1.07
CA VAL A 270 -14.64 -12.93 -2.54
C VAL A 270 -16.06 -12.81 -3.09
N LEU A 271 -16.24 -11.97 -4.12
CA LEU A 271 -17.37 -12.08 -5.04
C LEU A 271 -16.85 -12.63 -6.37
N PRO A 272 -17.34 -13.80 -6.82
CA PRO A 272 -16.94 -14.35 -8.11
C PRO A 272 -17.53 -13.51 -9.25
N GLU A 273 -17.00 -13.73 -10.45
CA GLU A 273 -17.58 -13.20 -11.67
C GLU A 273 -19.03 -13.69 -11.82
N VAL A 274 -19.95 -12.77 -12.18
CA VAL A 274 -21.35 -13.11 -12.43
C VAL A 274 -21.53 -13.21 -13.95
N CYS A 275 -21.85 -14.40 -14.44
CA CYS A 275 -22.17 -14.67 -15.84
C CYS A 275 -23.47 -14.02 -16.30
#